data_AF-A0ABD2Q7S4-F1
#
_entry.id   AF-A0ABD2Q7S4-F1
#
_cell.length_a   1.000
_cell.length_b   1.000
_cell.length_c   1.000
_cell.angle_alpha   90.00
_cell.angle_beta   90.00
_cell.angle_gamma   90.00
#
_symmetry.space_group_name_H-M   'P 1'
#
loop_
_entity.id
_entity.type
_entity.pdbx_description
1 polymer ?
#
loop_
_entity_poly.entity_id
_entity_poly.type
_entity_poly.pdbx_seq_one_letter_code
_entity_poly.pdbx_strand_id
1 'polypeptide(L)'
;MLRVSCAEPVTQNLKLMKSGLSFKLVDHIRSSTDARHSRCLSAVKSILYQLSEDVPQITPHLTPLLEELTSPQAEKASYPQSPDWNALLNFFQQLQGKTSDQQESGWQLHDSKHEWTKQLQGYTNLLCKVNPRLLLVCLDSVEMRPCFDLISLYQLETDANVRIELLLALGACFSAAPKALEACFDSILPTELIRQLLSPNEFDNTVLYLMSIRALTMFFARSTQLSYLIRDQLNIKFFDTLLLYMDSLTDESNASRVHRSLSKNSLKSYLDEKNACVIQKAGADALRSDRLVLLNLVQEHMLGLFVSINRFFHKENLLIDCLQRNCSSAKPLIEKLIQYFNLNCE
;
A
#
# COMPACT_ATOMS: atom_id res chain seq x y z
N MET A 1 -73.77 -1.66 24.70
CA MET A 1 -72.59 -0.93 25.19
C MET A 1 -71.43 -1.91 25.32
N LEU A 2 -70.62 -2.06 24.26
CA LEU A 2 -69.37 -2.82 24.28
C LEU A 2 -68.25 -1.85 24.65
N ARG A 3 -67.65 -2.02 25.84
CA ARG A 3 -66.43 -1.30 26.22
C ARG A 3 -65.26 -1.90 25.45
N VAL A 4 -64.79 -1.16 24.44
CA VAL A 4 -63.50 -1.41 23.81
C VAL A 4 -62.43 -1.05 24.83
N SER A 5 -61.70 -2.06 25.31
CA SER A 5 -60.50 -1.89 26.11
C SER A 5 -59.43 -1.28 25.23
N CYS A 6 -59.16 0.01 25.39
CA CYS A 6 -57.99 0.65 24.79
C CYS A 6 -56.73 -0.06 25.33
N ALA A 7 -56.01 -0.75 24.45
CA ALA A 7 -54.67 -1.20 24.74
C ALA A 7 -53.78 0.03 24.97
N GLU A 8 -53.09 0.05 26.10
CA GLU A 8 -52.10 1.07 26.45
C GLU A 8 -50.98 1.08 25.39
N PRO A 9 -50.50 2.26 24.94
CA PRO A 9 -49.32 2.31 24.11
C PRO A 9 -48.12 1.90 24.97
N VAL A 10 -47.45 0.82 24.57
CA VAL A 10 -46.19 0.38 25.15
C VAL A 10 -45.11 1.39 24.76
N THR A 11 -45.09 2.55 25.42
CA THR A 11 -43.92 3.44 25.49
C THR A 11 -43.01 2.92 26.59
N GLN A 12 -42.53 1.68 26.43
CA GLN A 12 -41.36 1.24 27.18
C GLN A 12 -40.18 2.05 26.68
N ASN A 13 -39.77 3.00 27.51
CA ASN A 13 -38.50 3.73 27.47
C ASN A 13 -37.40 2.89 26.83
N LEU A 14 -37.15 3.12 25.54
CA LEU A 14 -35.97 2.64 24.84
C LEU A 14 -34.78 3.29 25.54
N LYS A 15 -34.20 2.53 26.48
CA LYS A 15 -32.97 2.84 27.21
C LYS A 15 -31.99 3.54 26.29
N LEU A 16 -31.48 4.68 26.77
CA LEU A 16 -30.29 5.39 26.32
C LEU A 16 -29.37 4.45 25.51
N MET A 17 -29.33 4.63 24.18
CA MET A 17 -28.45 3.80 23.35
C MET A 17 -27.03 3.90 23.88
N LYS A 18 -26.38 2.76 24.06
CA LYS A 18 -24.99 2.74 24.53
C LYS A 18 -24.13 3.44 23.49
N SER A 19 -23.35 4.44 23.93
CA SER A 19 -22.29 5.04 23.10
C SER A 19 -21.38 3.95 22.53
N GLY A 20 -20.98 4.11 21.28
CA GLY A 20 -20.15 3.18 20.53
C GLY A 20 -20.91 2.05 19.84
N LEU A 21 -22.25 1.99 19.93
CA LEU A 21 -23.04 0.98 19.22
C LEU A 21 -22.88 1.09 17.71
N SER A 22 -22.82 2.31 17.18
CA SER A 22 -22.74 2.54 15.74
C SER A 22 -21.44 1.96 15.14
N PHE A 23 -20.29 2.20 15.77
CA PHE A 23 -19.01 1.60 15.36
C PHE A 23 -18.97 0.10 15.58
N LYS A 24 -19.62 -0.43 16.62
CA LYS A 24 -19.76 -1.89 16.81
C LYS A 24 -20.54 -2.57 15.68
N LEU A 25 -21.53 -1.89 15.10
CA LEU A 25 -22.22 -2.41 13.91
C LEU A 25 -21.28 -2.46 12.70
N VAL A 26 -20.46 -1.42 12.51
CA VAL A 26 -19.45 -1.39 11.44
C VAL A 26 -18.44 -2.52 11.63
N ASP A 27 -17.90 -2.68 12.83
CA ASP A 27 -16.97 -3.76 13.19
C ASP A 27 -17.60 -5.14 13.00
N HIS A 28 -18.89 -5.30 13.33
CA HIS A 28 -19.59 -6.58 13.14
C HIS A 28 -19.73 -6.94 11.66
N ILE A 29 -20.18 -6.02 10.81
CA ILE A 29 -20.25 -6.25 9.36
C ILE A 29 -18.86 -6.54 8.81
N ARG A 30 -17.84 -5.82 9.28
CA ARG A 30 -16.47 -6.06 8.85
C ARG A 30 -15.97 -7.45 9.22
N SER A 31 -16.14 -7.87 10.48
CA SER A 31 -15.71 -9.18 10.97
C SER A 31 -16.42 -10.35 10.26
N SER A 32 -17.63 -10.14 9.74
CA SER A 32 -18.42 -11.14 9.03
C SER A 32 -18.18 -11.17 7.51
N THR A 33 -17.79 -10.04 6.90
CA THR A 33 -17.66 -9.92 5.44
C THR A 33 -16.22 -9.79 4.94
N ASP A 34 -15.26 -9.48 5.82
CA ASP A 34 -13.88 -9.12 5.47
C ASP A 34 -13.80 -7.98 4.42
N ALA A 35 -14.83 -7.13 4.38
CA ALA A 35 -14.87 -5.97 3.49
C ALA A 35 -14.04 -4.81 4.05
N ARG A 36 -13.56 -3.92 3.17
CA ARG A 36 -12.86 -2.69 3.55
C ARG A 36 -13.72 -1.85 4.50
N HIS A 37 -13.10 -1.25 5.52
CA HIS A 37 -13.79 -0.45 6.54
C HIS A 37 -14.69 0.63 5.92
N SER A 38 -14.21 1.32 4.88
CA SER A 38 -15.00 2.33 4.16
C SER A 38 -16.30 1.79 3.58
N ARG A 39 -16.29 0.56 3.03
CA ARG A 39 -17.51 -0.09 2.51
C ARG A 39 -18.45 -0.49 3.64
N CYS A 40 -17.94 -1.02 4.75
CA CYS A 40 -18.75 -1.36 5.91
C CYS A 40 -19.41 -0.11 6.51
N LEU A 41 -18.65 0.99 6.66
CA LEU A 41 -19.16 2.26 7.15
C LEU A 41 -20.27 2.82 6.24
N SER A 42 -20.05 2.80 4.92
CA SER A 42 -21.07 3.20 3.94
C SER A 42 -22.31 2.32 4.02
N ALA A 43 -22.16 1.00 4.14
CA ALA A 43 -23.29 0.08 4.25
C ALA A 43 -24.15 0.36 5.49
N VAL A 44 -23.53 0.54 6.67
CA VAL A 44 -24.25 0.89 7.90
C VAL A 44 -24.98 2.22 7.74
N LYS A 45 -24.31 3.25 7.21
CA LYS A 45 -24.93 4.56 6.96
C LYS A 45 -26.14 4.43 6.03
N SER A 46 -26.01 3.73 4.91
CA SER A 46 -27.11 3.53 3.96
C SER A 46 -28.30 2.80 4.58
N ILE A 47 -28.07 1.76 5.39
CA ILE A 47 -29.14 1.05 6.10
C ILE A 47 -29.85 1.97 7.09
N LEU A 48 -29.09 2.73 7.90
CA LEU A 48 -29.65 3.66 8.87
C LEU A 48 -30.46 4.78 8.19
N TYR A 49 -29.97 5.32 7.07
CA TYR A 49 -30.70 6.30 6.28
C TYR A 49 -32.01 5.74 5.73
N GLN A 50 -31.97 4.58 5.06
CA GLN A 50 -33.17 3.96 4.50
C GLN A 50 -34.22 3.68 5.59
N LEU A 51 -33.79 3.14 6.73
CA LEU A 51 -34.69 2.90 7.87
C LEU A 51 -35.30 4.18 8.42
N SER A 52 -34.56 5.29 8.41
CA SER A 52 -35.07 6.59 8.86
C SER A 52 -36.09 7.21 7.91
N GLU A 53 -35.99 6.90 6.61
CA GLU A 53 -36.95 7.35 5.59
C GLU A 53 -38.22 6.50 5.61
N ASP A 54 -38.08 5.17 5.64
CA ASP A 54 -39.20 4.24 5.56
C ASP A 54 -39.98 4.12 6.89
N VAL A 55 -39.32 4.36 8.03
CA VAL A 55 -39.93 4.21 9.37
C VAL A 55 -39.67 5.47 10.23
N PRO A 56 -40.44 6.56 10.04
CA PRO A 56 -40.22 7.82 10.76
C PRO A 56 -40.30 7.72 12.30
N GLN A 57 -40.96 6.69 12.81
CA GLN A 57 -41.14 6.44 14.25
C GLN A 57 -39.83 6.12 14.97
N ILE A 58 -38.86 5.52 14.27
CA ILE A 58 -37.54 5.16 14.84
C ILE A 58 -36.47 6.20 14.55
N THR A 59 -36.74 7.19 13.69
CA THR A 59 -35.78 8.24 13.31
C THR A 59 -35.13 8.95 14.49
N PRO A 60 -35.85 9.36 15.56
CA PRO A 60 -35.23 9.99 16.73
C PRO A 60 -34.16 9.12 17.42
N HIS A 61 -34.23 7.81 17.21
CA HIS A 61 -33.30 6.82 17.75
C HIS A 61 -32.13 6.54 16.80
N LEU A 62 -32.31 6.70 15.49
CA LEU A 62 -31.27 6.48 14.48
C LEU A 62 -30.37 7.72 14.26
N THR A 63 -30.92 8.93 14.44
CA THR A 63 -30.15 10.17 14.27
C THR A 63 -28.88 10.22 15.13
N PRO A 64 -28.90 9.88 16.43
CA PRO A 64 -27.68 9.87 17.24
C PRO A 64 -26.62 8.88 16.74
N LEU A 65 -27.02 7.74 16.17
CA LEU A 65 -26.09 6.76 15.60
C LEU A 65 -25.43 7.31 14.32
N LEU A 66 -26.20 7.99 13.46
CA LEU A 66 -25.67 8.64 12.27
C LEU A 66 -24.71 9.79 12.63
N GLU A 67 -25.06 10.60 13.62
CA GLU A 67 -24.19 11.64 14.17
C GLU A 67 -22.90 11.05 14.74
N GLU A 68 -22.99 9.95 15.50
CA GLU A 68 -21.83 9.26 16.04
C GLU A 68 -20.87 8.75 14.93
N LEU A 69 -21.39 8.17 13.84
CA LEU A 69 -20.60 7.70 12.68
C LEU A 69 -19.98 8.83 11.84
N THR A 70 -20.32 10.08 12.13
CA THR A 70 -19.70 11.26 11.49
C THR A 70 -18.74 11.99 12.43
N SER A 71 -18.79 11.70 13.74
CA SER A 71 -17.90 12.30 14.74
C SER A 71 -16.51 11.65 14.73
N PRO A 72 -15.44 12.42 14.42
CA PRO A 72 -14.06 11.92 14.50
C PRO A 72 -13.65 11.57 15.95
N GLN A 73 -14.20 12.26 16.95
CA GLN A 73 -13.91 12.00 18.35
C GLN A 73 -14.52 10.68 18.80
N ALA A 74 -15.78 10.40 18.44
CA ALA A 74 -16.42 9.13 18.74
C ALA A 74 -15.74 7.97 18.02
N GLU A 75 -15.36 8.17 16.75
CA GLU A 75 -14.57 7.22 15.97
C GLU A 75 -13.26 6.88 16.70
N LYS A 76 -12.47 7.89 17.10
CA LYS A 76 -11.21 7.67 17.81
C LYS A 76 -11.40 6.98 19.16
N ALA A 77 -12.47 7.31 19.90
CA ALA A 77 -12.78 6.66 21.18
C ALA A 77 -13.14 5.18 21.03
N SER A 78 -13.63 4.77 19.86
CA SER A 78 -13.99 3.37 19.57
C SER A 78 -12.80 2.48 19.26
N TYR A 79 -11.65 3.04 18.84
CA TYR A 79 -10.52 2.26 18.32
C TYR A 79 -10.02 1.14 19.25
N PRO A 80 -9.79 1.34 20.56
CA PRO A 80 -9.29 0.27 21.42
C PRO A 80 -10.25 -0.92 21.56
N GLN A 81 -11.53 -0.74 21.23
CA GLN A 81 -12.54 -1.80 21.27
C GLN A 81 -12.72 -2.51 19.91
N SER A 82 -12.12 -1.98 18.84
CA SER A 82 -12.27 -2.53 17.50
C SER A 82 -11.47 -3.83 17.36
N PRO A 83 -12.02 -4.87 16.69
CA PRO A 83 -11.28 -6.08 16.35
C PRO A 83 -10.03 -5.80 15.52
N ASP A 84 -10.07 -4.80 14.63
CA ASP A 84 -8.93 -4.41 13.80
C ASP A 84 -7.75 -3.92 14.66
N TRP A 85 -8.04 -3.17 15.73
CA TRP A 85 -7.01 -2.67 16.64
C TRP A 85 -6.23 -3.81 17.29
N ASN A 86 -6.96 -4.82 17.79
CA ASN A 86 -6.34 -5.99 18.39
C ASN A 86 -5.57 -6.82 17.35
N ALA A 87 -6.10 -6.96 16.13
CA ALA A 87 -5.41 -7.65 15.05
C ALA A 87 -4.09 -6.95 14.67
N LEU A 88 -4.07 -5.62 14.60
CA LEU A 88 -2.87 -4.83 14.36
C LEU A 88 -1.83 -4.98 15.48
N LEU A 89 -2.24 -4.89 16.74
CA LEU A 89 -1.33 -5.08 17.87
C LEU A 89 -0.73 -6.49 17.88
N ASN A 90 -1.53 -7.52 17.62
CA ASN A 90 -1.05 -8.89 17.52
C ASN A 90 -0.05 -9.07 16.38
N PHE A 91 -0.29 -8.41 15.24
CA PHE A 91 0.66 -8.37 14.12
C PHE A 91 1.98 -7.69 14.52
N PHE A 92 1.91 -6.53 15.17
CA PHE A 92 3.10 -5.79 15.61
C PHE A 92 3.93 -6.57 16.62
N GLN A 93 3.29 -7.26 17.56
CA GLN A 93 3.98 -8.14 18.50
C GLN A 93 4.67 -9.32 17.80
N GLN A 94 4.02 -9.93 16.80
CA GLN A 94 4.60 -11.00 16.00
C GLN A 94 5.82 -10.52 15.20
N LEU A 95 5.74 -9.33 14.60
CA LEU A 95 6.88 -8.70 13.92
C LEU A 95 8.05 -8.48 14.88
N GLN A 96 7.78 -7.88 16.04
CA GLN A 96 8.81 -7.60 17.04
C GLN A 96 9.48 -8.89 17.54
N GLY A 97 8.70 -9.94 17.78
CA GLY A 97 9.20 -11.27 18.14
C GLY A 97 10.15 -11.80 17.05
N LYS A 98 9.72 -11.77 15.80
CA LYS A 98 10.55 -12.21 14.67
C LYS A 98 11.84 -11.39 14.52
N THR A 99 11.80 -10.06 14.68
CA THR A 99 13.01 -9.23 14.65
C THR A 99 13.98 -9.59 15.78
N SER A 100 13.45 -9.85 16.98
CA SER A 100 14.27 -10.20 18.16
C SER A 100 14.91 -11.58 18.01
N ASP A 101 14.13 -12.58 17.57
CA ASP A 101 14.62 -13.94 17.31
C ASP A 101 15.77 -13.93 16.28
N GLN A 102 15.70 -13.05 15.29
CA GLN A 102 16.75 -12.90 14.27
C GLN A 102 18.05 -12.32 14.81
N GLN A 103 17.98 -11.40 15.78
CA GLN A 103 19.16 -10.84 16.42
C GLN A 103 19.88 -11.86 17.31
N GLU A 104 19.14 -12.80 17.90
CA GLU A 104 19.69 -13.77 18.84
C GLU A 104 20.18 -15.07 18.18
N SER A 105 19.50 -15.55 17.14
CA SER A 105 19.74 -16.91 16.58
C SER A 105 20.35 -16.93 15.18
N GLY A 106 20.41 -15.79 14.49
CA GLY A 106 20.73 -15.74 13.06
C GLY A 106 19.68 -16.47 12.22
N TRP A 107 19.60 -16.15 10.93
CA TRP A 107 18.60 -16.70 10.01
C TRP A 107 18.73 -18.23 9.83
N GLN A 108 18.19 -19.03 10.75
CA GLN A 108 17.71 -20.37 10.48
C GLN A 108 16.18 -20.32 10.39
N LEU A 109 15.67 -19.57 9.41
CA LEU A 109 14.27 -19.59 8.99
C LEU A 109 13.96 -20.94 8.33
N HIS A 110 13.92 -22.00 9.14
CA HIS A 110 13.36 -23.30 8.79
C HIS A 110 11.84 -23.36 9.05
N ASP A 111 11.26 -22.36 9.72
CA ASP A 111 9.82 -22.09 9.60
C ASP A 111 9.56 -21.85 8.10
N SER A 112 8.78 -22.74 7.48
CA SER A 112 8.64 -22.79 6.02
C SER A 112 8.41 -21.38 5.46
N LYS A 113 9.32 -20.89 4.61
CA LYS A 113 9.23 -19.57 3.97
C LYS A 113 7.81 -19.24 3.47
N HIS A 114 7.11 -20.28 2.99
CA HIS A 114 5.71 -20.24 2.59
C HIS A 114 4.75 -19.73 3.69
N GLU A 115 4.89 -20.19 4.93
CA GLU A 115 4.04 -19.76 6.05
C GLU A 115 4.27 -18.29 6.37
N TRP A 116 5.53 -17.84 6.37
CA TRP A 116 5.85 -16.43 6.59
C TRP A 116 5.32 -15.53 5.47
N THR A 117 5.48 -15.92 4.20
CA THR A 117 4.88 -15.23 3.06
C THR A 117 3.35 -15.11 3.22
N LYS A 118 2.68 -16.20 3.62
CA LYS A 118 1.22 -16.21 3.83
C LYS A 118 0.80 -15.29 4.98
N GLN A 119 1.59 -15.24 6.06
CA GLN A 119 1.35 -14.32 7.17
C GLN A 119 1.48 -12.87 6.73
N LEU A 120 2.56 -12.52 6.03
CA LEU A 120 2.77 -11.18 5.47
C LEU A 120 1.63 -10.78 4.52
N GLN A 121 1.16 -11.69 3.65
CA GLN A 121 0.00 -11.43 2.79
C GLN A 121 -1.27 -11.14 3.60
N GLY A 122 -1.50 -11.90 4.67
CA GLY A 122 -2.60 -11.67 5.60
C GLY A 122 -2.52 -10.28 6.26
N TYR A 123 -1.31 -9.88 6.67
CA TYR A 123 -1.08 -8.57 7.28
C TYR A 123 -1.24 -7.42 6.28
N THR A 124 -0.67 -7.54 5.08
CA THR A 124 -0.87 -6.56 4.00
C THR A 124 -2.35 -6.39 3.69
N ASN A 125 -3.10 -7.49 3.58
CA ASN A 125 -4.55 -7.46 3.37
C ASN A 125 -5.29 -6.73 4.51
N LEU A 126 -4.91 -6.97 5.77
CA LEU A 126 -5.45 -6.23 6.92
C LEU A 126 -5.16 -4.72 6.81
N LEU A 127 -3.90 -4.35 6.55
CA LEU A 127 -3.43 -2.97 6.42
C LEU A 127 -4.15 -2.21 5.29
N CYS A 128 -4.40 -2.86 4.15
CA CYS A 128 -5.14 -2.26 3.03
C CYS A 128 -6.66 -2.14 3.27
N LYS A 129 -7.20 -2.86 4.26
CA LYS A 129 -8.65 -2.91 4.53
C LYS A 129 -9.07 -2.11 5.76
N VAL A 130 -8.19 -1.94 6.74
CA VAL A 130 -8.47 -1.24 8.00
C VAL A 130 -8.78 0.24 7.78
N ASN A 131 -9.41 0.88 8.75
CA ASN A 131 -9.56 2.32 8.78
C ASN A 131 -8.16 3.01 8.83
N PRO A 132 -7.79 3.84 7.84
CA PRO A 132 -6.48 4.50 7.82
C PRO A 132 -6.20 5.36 9.07
N ARG A 133 -7.25 5.99 9.65
CA ARG A 133 -7.11 6.79 10.87
C ARG A 133 -6.83 5.92 12.10
N LEU A 134 -7.48 4.76 12.18
CA LEU A 134 -7.22 3.76 13.23
C LEU A 134 -5.77 3.26 13.11
N LEU A 135 -5.34 2.88 11.90
CA LEU A 135 -3.98 2.42 11.65
C LEU A 135 -2.94 3.48 12.03
N LEU A 136 -3.16 4.75 11.66
CA LEU A 136 -2.28 5.85 12.05
C LEU A 136 -2.19 6.00 13.58
N VAL A 137 -3.32 5.99 14.29
CA VAL A 137 -3.31 6.08 15.77
C VAL A 137 -2.64 4.86 16.39
N CYS A 138 -2.84 3.68 15.82
CA CYS A 138 -2.21 2.44 16.30
C CYS A 138 -0.69 2.50 16.10
N LEU A 139 -0.21 2.89 14.92
CA LEU A 139 1.21 3.06 14.65
C LEU A 139 1.85 4.18 15.50
N ASP A 140 1.16 5.32 15.67
CA ASP A 140 1.62 6.41 16.55
C ASP A 140 1.75 5.92 18.01
N SER A 141 0.87 5.02 18.47
CA SER A 141 0.92 4.49 19.84
C SER A 141 2.12 3.58 20.13
N VAL A 142 2.78 3.08 19.09
CA VAL A 142 3.99 2.25 19.17
C VAL A 142 5.19 2.91 18.45
N GLU A 143 5.16 4.24 18.33
CA GLU A 143 6.28 5.04 17.78
C GLU A 143 6.75 4.60 16.39
N MET A 144 5.84 4.16 15.52
CA MET A 144 6.16 3.62 14.19
C MET A 144 7.09 2.40 14.20
N ARG A 145 7.36 1.78 15.36
CA ARG A 145 8.25 0.62 15.51
C ARG A 145 7.97 -0.53 14.52
N PRO A 146 6.70 -0.90 14.23
CA PRO A 146 6.42 -1.94 13.25
C PRO A 146 6.97 -1.66 11.85
N CYS A 147 7.05 -0.38 11.44
CA CYS A 147 7.66 -0.01 10.17
C CYS A 147 9.18 -0.25 10.20
N PHE A 148 9.86 0.07 11.30
CA PHE A 148 11.29 -0.19 11.47
C PHE A 148 11.61 -1.69 11.60
N ASP A 149 10.72 -2.47 12.22
CA ASP A 149 10.84 -3.94 12.27
C ASP A 149 10.75 -4.54 10.86
N LEU A 150 9.78 -4.10 10.05
CA LEU A 150 9.67 -4.50 8.64
C LEU A 150 10.92 -4.13 7.83
N ILE A 151 11.49 -2.94 8.06
CA ILE A 151 12.74 -2.50 7.42
C ILE A 151 13.90 -3.40 7.83
N SER A 152 14.03 -3.69 9.12
CA SER A 152 15.09 -4.55 9.65
C SER A 152 15.02 -5.95 9.05
N LEU A 153 13.82 -6.53 8.97
CA LEU A 153 13.59 -7.82 8.31
C LEU A 153 13.92 -7.75 6.81
N TYR A 154 13.58 -6.66 6.13
CA TYR A 154 13.89 -6.46 4.71
C TYR A 154 15.39 -6.48 4.43
N GLN A 155 16.18 -5.85 5.29
CA GLN A 155 17.64 -5.82 5.14
C GLN A 155 18.28 -7.20 5.25
N LEU A 156 17.77 -8.03 6.18
CA LEU A 156 18.33 -9.34 6.47
C LEU A 156 17.85 -10.42 5.51
N GLU A 157 16.64 -10.29 4.97
CA GLU A 157 16.06 -11.27 4.06
C GLU A 157 16.83 -11.30 2.73
N THR A 158 17.01 -12.49 2.17
CA THR A 158 17.66 -12.73 0.87
C THR A 158 16.69 -13.24 -0.19
N ASP A 159 15.53 -13.76 0.22
CA ASP A 159 14.48 -14.24 -0.66
C ASP A 159 13.68 -13.07 -1.26
N ALA A 160 13.74 -12.95 -2.58
CA ALA A 160 13.08 -11.86 -3.29
C ALA A 160 11.55 -11.86 -3.09
N ASN A 161 10.91 -13.02 -2.92
CA ASN A 161 9.45 -13.07 -2.72
C ASN A 161 9.06 -12.50 -1.36
N VAL A 162 9.83 -12.81 -0.32
CA VAL A 162 9.58 -12.26 1.02
C VAL A 162 9.90 -10.76 1.03
N ARG A 163 10.97 -10.32 0.36
CA ARG A 163 11.26 -8.89 0.16
C ARG A 163 10.10 -8.14 -0.50
N ILE A 164 9.46 -8.74 -1.51
CA ILE A 164 8.27 -8.15 -2.15
C ILE A 164 7.14 -7.99 -1.13
N GLU A 165 6.81 -9.03 -0.36
CA GLU A 165 5.73 -8.96 0.64
C GLU A 165 6.02 -7.94 1.75
N LEU A 166 7.28 -7.81 2.18
CA LEU A 166 7.71 -6.79 3.13
C LEU A 166 7.52 -5.37 2.57
N LEU A 167 7.87 -5.14 1.30
CA LEU A 167 7.62 -3.85 0.63
C LEU A 167 6.13 -3.55 0.44
N LEU A 168 5.31 -4.57 0.19
CA LEU A 168 3.86 -4.40 0.11
C LEU A 168 3.28 -4.00 1.47
N ALA A 169 3.69 -4.65 2.56
CA ALA A 169 3.28 -4.28 3.91
C ALA A 169 3.71 -2.85 4.26
N LEU A 170 4.97 -2.48 3.96
CA LEU A 170 5.48 -1.11 4.13
C LEU A 170 4.70 -0.10 3.29
N GLY A 171 4.43 -0.41 2.02
CA GLY A 171 3.64 0.43 1.12
C GLY A 171 2.22 0.66 1.63
N ALA A 172 1.58 -0.36 2.22
CA ALA A 172 0.28 -0.23 2.85
C ALA A 172 0.34 0.71 4.07
N CYS A 173 1.36 0.59 4.91
CA CYS A 173 1.61 1.54 6.01
C CYS A 173 1.81 2.97 5.51
N PHE A 174 2.67 3.19 4.51
CA PHE A 174 2.97 4.51 3.96
C PHE A 174 1.76 5.18 3.32
N SER A 175 0.91 4.40 2.66
CA SER A 175 -0.30 4.90 2.00
C SER A 175 -1.35 5.36 3.02
N ALA A 176 -1.46 4.66 4.16
CA ALA A 176 -2.41 4.98 5.20
C ALA A 176 -1.92 6.07 6.17
N ALA A 177 -0.60 6.10 6.43
CA ALA A 177 0.03 6.98 7.41
C ALA A 177 1.22 7.73 6.78
N PRO A 178 1.02 8.93 6.23
CA PRO A 178 2.11 9.73 5.65
C PRO A 178 3.26 10.01 6.63
N LYS A 179 2.97 10.10 7.94
CA LYS A 179 3.99 10.20 8.98
C LYS A 179 4.93 8.99 9.03
N ALA A 180 4.43 7.79 8.73
CA ALA A 180 5.26 6.58 8.69
C ALA A 180 6.29 6.66 7.55
N LEU A 181 5.87 7.17 6.39
CA LEU A 181 6.78 7.43 5.27
C LEU A 181 7.85 8.46 5.64
N GLU A 182 7.47 9.56 6.29
CA GLU A 182 8.41 10.58 6.77
C GLU A 182 9.41 9.99 7.79
N ALA A 183 8.93 9.21 8.76
CA ALA A 183 9.80 8.54 9.75
C ALA A 183 10.76 7.52 9.11
N CYS A 184 10.33 6.83 8.05
CA CYS A 184 11.14 5.83 7.37
C CYS A 184 12.10 6.42 6.33
N PHE A 185 11.94 7.69 5.93
CA PHE A 185 12.81 8.31 4.93
C PHE A 185 14.26 8.48 5.43
N ASP A 186 14.43 8.81 6.71
CA ASP A 186 15.75 8.92 7.33
C ASP A 186 16.31 7.58 7.82
N SER A 187 15.57 6.48 7.59
CA SER A 187 16.06 5.14 7.85
C SER A 187 17.04 4.68 6.76
N ILE A 188 17.56 3.46 6.94
CA ILE A 188 18.42 2.81 5.95
C ILE A 188 17.68 2.32 4.70
N LEU A 189 16.34 2.25 4.72
CA LEU A 189 15.54 1.67 3.65
C LEU A 189 15.80 2.33 2.28
N PRO A 190 15.78 3.68 2.11
CA PRO A 190 16.03 4.28 0.80
C PRO A 190 17.40 3.91 0.23
N THR A 191 18.44 3.89 1.05
CA THR A 191 19.78 3.51 0.61
C THR A 191 19.89 2.03 0.25
N GLU A 192 19.19 1.16 0.97
CA GLU A 192 19.14 -0.28 0.65
C GLU A 192 18.38 -0.53 -0.65
N LEU A 193 17.30 0.22 -0.91
CA LEU A 193 16.57 0.16 -2.18
C LEU A 193 17.43 0.64 -3.35
N ILE A 194 18.18 1.75 -3.20
CA ILE A 194 19.12 2.23 -4.23
C ILE A 194 20.20 1.17 -4.50
N ARG A 195 20.79 0.60 -3.44
CA ARG A 195 21.79 -0.47 -3.55
C ARG A 195 21.23 -1.70 -4.28
N GLN A 196 19.97 -2.06 -4.01
CA GLN A 196 19.29 -3.17 -4.67
C GLN A 196 19.08 -2.90 -6.17
N LEU A 197 18.64 -1.69 -6.54
CA LEU A 197 18.49 -1.31 -7.96
C LEU A 197 19.82 -1.29 -8.73
N LEU A 198 20.93 -1.05 -8.03
CA LEU A 198 22.28 -1.12 -8.58
C LEU A 198 22.85 -2.55 -8.65
N SER A 199 22.17 -3.53 -8.06
CA SER A 199 22.63 -4.93 -8.03
C SER A 199 22.36 -5.62 -9.37
N PRO A 200 23.38 -6.18 -10.04
CA PRO A 200 23.20 -6.85 -11.33
C PRO A 200 22.34 -8.13 -11.23
N ASN A 201 22.21 -8.72 -10.05
CA ASN A 201 21.42 -9.94 -9.84
C ASN A 201 19.91 -9.69 -9.76
N GLU A 202 19.49 -8.45 -9.49
CA GLU A 202 18.06 -8.10 -9.28
C GLU A 202 17.32 -7.84 -10.60
N PHE A 203 18.04 -7.77 -11.73
CA PHE A 203 17.46 -7.73 -13.08
C PHE A 203 16.56 -8.93 -13.36
N ASP A 204 16.78 -10.06 -12.67
CA ASP A 204 15.99 -11.27 -12.83
C ASP A 204 14.64 -11.20 -12.09
N ASN A 205 14.41 -10.29 -11.14
CA ASN A 205 13.11 -10.10 -10.45
C ASN A 205 12.50 -8.71 -10.68
N THR A 206 11.81 -8.57 -11.81
CA THR A 206 11.17 -7.32 -12.20
C THR A 206 10.11 -6.81 -11.22
N VAL A 207 9.39 -7.68 -10.50
CA VAL A 207 8.39 -7.21 -9.51
C VAL A 207 9.10 -6.51 -8.36
N LEU A 208 10.14 -7.12 -7.80
CA LEU A 208 10.92 -6.52 -6.72
C LEU A 208 11.60 -5.22 -7.18
N TYR A 209 12.10 -5.18 -8.42
CA TYR A 209 12.67 -3.97 -9.02
C TYR A 209 11.63 -2.84 -9.10
N LEU A 210 10.42 -3.13 -9.61
CA LEU A 210 9.32 -2.16 -9.70
C LEU A 210 8.84 -1.68 -8.33
N MET A 211 8.72 -2.59 -7.35
CA MET A 211 8.39 -2.26 -5.97
C MET A 211 9.39 -1.27 -5.38
N SER A 212 10.67 -1.51 -5.63
CA SER A 212 11.77 -0.66 -5.14
C SER A 212 11.70 0.73 -5.75
N ILE A 213 11.50 0.83 -7.06
CA ILE A 213 11.28 2.11 -7.75
C ILE A 213 10.06 2.84 -7.18
N ARG A 214 8.96 2.12 -6.95
CA ARG A 214 7.73 2.72 -6.41
C ARG A 214 7.93 3.25 -5.00
N ALA A 215 8.60 2.50 -4.12
CA ALA A 215 8.91 2.93 -2.76
C ALA A 215 9.83 4.17 -2.76
N LEU A 216 10.90 4.17 -3.57
CA LEU A 216 11.76 5.34 -3.74
C LEU A 216 11.01 6.55 -4.31
N THR A 217 10.11 6.33 -5.28
CA THR A 217 9.24 7.39 -5.81
C THR A 217 8.41 8.01 -4.68
N MET A 218 7.79 7.21 -3.80
CA MET A 218 7.03 7.73 -2.65
C MET A 218 7.91 8.59 -1.73
N PHE A 219 9.10 8.09 -1.38
CA PHE A 219 10.06 8.81 -0.55
C PHE A 219 10.50 10.16 -1.16
N PHE A 220 10.88 10.18 -2.43
CA PHE A 220 11.33 11.40 -3.12
C PHE A 220 10.20 12.37 -3.44
N ALA A 221 9.00 11.86 -3.73
CA ALA A 221 7.83 12.71 -3.95
C ALA A 221 7.45 13.47 -2.68
N ARG A 222 7.63 12.88 -1.49
CA ARG A 222 7.15 13.45 -0.24
C ARG A 222 8.20 14.16 0.62
N SER A 223 9.47 13.80 0.48
CA SER A 223 10.59 14.47 1.15
C SER A 223 10.67 15.94 0.71
N THR A 224 11.31 16.80 1.49
CA THR A 224 11.60 18.20 1.12
C THR A 224 13.08 18.41 0.78
N GLN A 225 13.94 17.58 1.34
CA GLN A 225 15.39 17.59 1.17
C GLN A 225 15.93 16.15 1.13
N LEU A 226 17.09 15.97 0.50
CA LEU A 226 17.80 14.69 0.48
C LEU A 226 18.93 14.70 1.51
N SER A 227 19.12 13.58 2.21
CA SER A 227 20.32 13.38 3.01
C SER A 227 21.56 13.35 2.11
N TYR A 228 22.73 13.69 2.65
CA TYR A 228 23.98 13.67 1.91
C TYR A 228 24.27 12.27 1.32
N LEU A 229 24.02 11.22 2.11
CA LEU A 229 24.25 9.83 1.70
C LEU A 229 23.38 9.44 0.49
N ILE A 230 22.10 9.78 0.50
CA ILE A 230 21.22 9.52 -0.64
C ILE A 230 21.68 10.32 -1.85
N ARG A 231 22.03 11.59 -1.67
CA ARG A 231 22.48 12.45 -2.76
C ARG A 231 23.74 11.93 -3.44
N ASP A 232 24.68 11.38 -2.68
CA ASP A 232 25.91 10.76 -3.21
C ASP A 232 25.62 9.49 -4.03
N GLN A 233 24.63 8.70 -3.61
CA GLN A 233 24.20 7.50 -4.33
C GLN A 233 23.42 7.82 -5.61
N LEU A 234 22.71 8.96 -5.68
CA LEU A 234 22.00 9.44 -6.86
C LEU A 234 22.96 10.10 -7.88
N ASN A 235 23.93 9.31 -8.33
CA ASN A 235 24.96 9.73 -9.28
C ASN A 235 24.70 9.19 -10.70
N ILE A 236 25.60 9.51 -11.63
CA ILE A 236 25.53 9.09 -13.04
C ILE A 236 25.34 7.57 -13.17
N LYS A 237 26.07 6.77 -12.38
CA LYS A 237 25.98 5.30 -12.44
C LYS A 237 24.58 4.81 -12.09
N PHE A 238 23.90 5.45 -11.15
CA PHE A 238 22.51 5.14 -10.82
C PHE A 238 21.58 5.34 -12.01
N PHE A 239 21.60 6.53 -12.61
CA PHE A 239 20.74 6.81 -13.77
C PHE A 239 21.08 5.95 -14.99
N ASP A 240 22.37 5.71 -15.27
CA ASP A 240 22.82 4.84 -16.36
C ASP A 240 22.31 3.40 -16.18
N THR A 241 22.40 2.86 -14.95
CA THR A 241 21.90 1.51 -14.64
C THR A 241 20.39 1.39 -14.84
N LEU A 242 19.66 2.42 -14.40
CA LEU A 242 18.21 2.52 -14.55
C LEU A 242 17.78 2.57 -16.02
N LEU A 243 18.47 3.37 -16.84
CA LEU A 243 18.22 3.47 -18.28
C LEU A 243 18.60 2.16 -19.01
N LEU A 244 19.71 1.53 -18.64
CA LEU A 244 20.12 0.24 -19.18
C LEU A 244 19.08 -0.85 -18.88
N TYR A 245 18.49 -0.85 -17.68
CA TYR A 245 17.40 -1.77 -17.35
C TYR A 245 16.19 -1.57 -18.28
N MET A 246 15.76 -0.33 -18.49
CA MET A 246 14.67 -0.04 -19.41
C MET A 246 14.97 -0.53 -20.83
N ASP A 247 16.19 -0.26 -21.31
CA ASP A 247 16.62 -0.68 -22.65
C ASP A 247 16.62 -2.21 -22.78
N SER A 248 17.09 -2.93 -21.75
CA SER A 248 17.11 -4.38 -21.71
C SER A 248 15.71 -5.01 -21.85
N LEU A 249 14.65 -4.32 -21.44
CA LEU A 249 13.27 -4.77 -21.58
C LEU A 249 12.69 -4.51 -22.98
N THR A 250 13.33 -3.63 -23.77
CA THR A 250 12.97 -3.41 -25.18
C THR A 250 13.50 -4.52 -26.09
N ASP A 251 14.56 -5.23 -25.70
CA ASP A 251 15.09 -6.40 -26.41
C ASP A 251 14.19 -7.64 -26.21
N GLU A 252 13.80 -8.29 -27.31
CA GLU A 252 12.90 -9.46 -27.30
C GLU A 252 13.48 -10.67 -26.56
N SER A 253 14.81 -10.83 -26.61
CA SER A 253 15.52 -11.96 -26.01
C SER A 253 15.53 -11.89 -24.47
N ASN A 254 15.69 -10.69 -23.92
CA ASN A 254 15.74 -10.42 -22.49
C ASN A 254 14.34 -10.29 -21.87
N ALA A 255 13.38 -9.72 -22.59
CA ALA A 255 11.97 -9.66 -22.16
C ALA A 255 11.38 -11.06 -21.89
N SER A 256 11.79 -12.05 -22.69
CA SER A 256 11.37 -13.46 -22.56
C SER A 256 11.95 -14.18 -21.32
N ARG A 257 13.07 -13.67 -20.76
CA ARG A 257 13.64 -14.16 -19.49
C ARG A 257 12.90 -13.54 -18.30
N VAL A 258 12.67 -12.24 -18.36
CA VAL A 258 11.89 -11.49 -17.36
C VAL A 258 10.46 -12.01 -17.24
N HIS A 259 9.80 -12.32 -18.35
CA HIS A 259 8.46 -12.91 -18.32
C HIS A 259 8.43 -14.29 -17.64
N ARG A 260 9.52 -15.06 -17.65
CA ARG A 260 9.59 -16.37 -16.99
C ARG A 260 9.78 -16.28 -15.47
N SER A 261 10.36 -15.19 -14.97
CA SER A 261 10.53 -14.96 -13.53
C SER A 261 9.30 -14.32 -12.87
N LEU A 262 8.41 -13.70 -13.66
CA LEU A 262 7.11 -13.24 -13.20
C LEU A 262 6.21 -14.44 -12.86
N SER A 263 6.19 -14.85 -11.58
CA SER A 263 5.10 -15.67 -11.07
C SER A 263 3.78 -14.95 -11.33
N LYS A 264 2.84 -15.62 -12.01
CA LYS A 264 1.49 -15.09 -12.30
C LYS A 264 0.78 -14.56 -11.04
N ASN A 265 1.12 -15.10 -9.87
CA ASN A 265 0.52 -14.71 -8.59
C ASN A 265 1.08 -13.36 -8.08
N SER A 266 2.38 -13.11 -8.23
CA SER A 266 3.03 -11.87 -7.76
C SER A 266 2.60 -10.66 -8.61
N LEU A 267 2.46 -10.85 -9.92
CA LEU A 267 1.97 -9.79 -10.82
C LEU A 267 0.47 -9.50 -10.58
N LYS A 268 -0.33 -10.53 -10.31
CA LYS A 268 -1.77 -10.37 -10.01
C LYS A 268 -1.98 -9.61 -8.70
N SER A 269 -1.26 -9.95 -7.64
CA SER A 269 -1.28 -9.20 -6.38
C SER A 269 -0.86 -7.74 -6.57
N TYR A 270 0.09 -7.48 -7.48
CA TYR A 270 0.51 -6.11 -7.78
C TYR A 270 -0.51 -5.31 -8.60
N LEU A 271 -1.17 -5.96 -9.57
CA LEU A 271 -2.11 -5.32 -10.50
C LEU A 271 -3.54 -5.19 -9.93
N ASP A 272 -3.92 -6.02 -8.95
CA ASP A 272 -5.27 -6.05 -8.37
C ASP A 272 -5.66 -4.76 -7.60
N GLU A 273 -4.71 -3.88 -7.25
CA GLU A 273 -5.04 -2.60 -6.57
C GLU A 273 -5.43 -1.45 -7.51
N LYS A 274 -5.15 -1.51 -8.82
CA LYS A 274 -5.49 -0.42 -9.77
C LYS A 274 -5.81 -0.82 -11.21
N ASN A 275 -5.46 -2.04 -11.65
CA ASN A 275 -5.43 -2.40 -13.07
C ASN A 275 -6.37 -3.56 -13.46
N ALA A 276 -7.43 -3.82 -12.68
CA ALA A 276 -8.45 -4.84 -12.99
C ALA A 276 -9.11 -4.69 -14.39
N CYS A 277 -8.91 -3.56 -15.08
CA CYS A 277 -9.40 -3.33 -16.44
C CYS A 277 -8.51 -3.92 -17.56
N VAL A 278 -7.21 -4.19 -17.31
CA VAL A 278 -6.24 -4.43 -18.41
C VAL A 278 -6.03 -5.92 -18.74
N ILE A 279 -6.30 -6.86 -17.82
CA ILE A 279 -5.90 -8.27 -17.98
C ILE A 279 -7.07 -9.21 -18.34
N GLN A 280 -8.11 -8.73 -19.03
CA GLN A 280 -9.15 -9.61 -19.57
C GLN A 280 -9.24 -9.51 -21.09
N LYS A 281 -8.26 -10.14 -21.77
CA LYS A 281 -8.40 -10.90 -23.03
C LYS A 281 -7.03 -11.11 -23.66
N ALA A 282 -6.59 -12.37 -23.76
CA ALA A 282 -6.02 -12.96 -24.97
C ALA A 282 -5.38 -14.33 -24.64
N GLY A 283 -5.60 -15.32 -25.49
CA GLY A 283 -4.72 -16.49 -25.62
C GLY A 283 -3.68 -16.20 -26.71
N ALA A 284 -2.48 -16.78 -26.59
CA ALA A 284 -1.32 -16.69 -27.50
C ALA A 284 -0.80 -15.28 -27.87
N ASP A 285 -1.66 -14.32 -28.19
CA ASP A 285 -1.40 -12.86 -28.23
C ASP A 285 -1.22 -12.23 -26.83
N ALA A 286 -1.49 -13.03 -25.78
CA ALA A 286 -1.31 -12.66 -24.38
C ALA A 286 0.13 -12.27 -24.07
N LEU A 287 1.12 -12.99 -24.60
CA LEU A 287 2.53 -12.77 -24.26
C LEU A 287 3.03 -11.41 -24.76
N ARG A 288 2.55 -10.99 -25.94
CA ARG A 288 2.89 -9.69 -26.54
C ARG A 288 2.16 -8.56 -25.83
N SER A 289 0.91 -8.79 -25.43
CA SER A 289 0.13 -7.89 -24.58
C SER A 289 0.78 -7.70 -23.20
N ASP A 290 1.14 -8.79 -22.52
CA ASP A 290 1.76 -8.79 -21.19
C ASP A 290 3.14 -8.10 -21.19
N ARG A 291 3.92 -8.28 -22.26
CA ARG A 291 5.19 -7.55 -22.48
C ARG A 291 4.97 -6.05 -22.62
N LEU A 292 3.99 -5.64 -23.43
CA LEU A 292 3.68 -4.23 -23.63
C LEU A 292 3.17 -3.58 -22.33
N VAL A 293 2.34 -4.30 -21.58
CA VAL A 293 1.86 -3.89 -20.25
C VAL A 293 3.01 -3.74 -19.27
N LEU A 294 3.94 -4.70 -19.23
CA LEU A 294 5.11 -4.65 -18.35
C LEU A 294 6.04 -3.49 -18.70
N LEU A 295 6.33 -3.30 -19.99
CA LEU A 295 7.17 -2.20 -20.46
C LEU A 295 6.52 -0.85 -20.12
N ASN A 296 5.21 -0.72 -20.35
CA ASN A 296 4.47 0.49 -20.01
C ASN A 296 4.50 0.77 -18.49
N LEU A 297 4.31 -0.27 -17.68
CA LEU A 297 4.35 -0.19 -16.21
C LEU A 297 5.73 0.23 -15.71
N VAL A 298 6.81 -0.35 -16.26
CA VAL A 298 8.19 0.06 -15.96
C VAL A 298 8.42 1.51 -16.35
N GLN A 299 8.02 1.92 -17.56
CA GLN A 299 8.13 3.31 -18.00
C GLN A 299 7.40 4.27 -17.05
N GLU A 300 6.20 3.93 -16.60
CA GLU A 300 5.43 4.74 -15.66
C GLU A 300 6.12 4.90 -14.30
N HIS A 301 6.64 3.80 -13.74
CA HIS A 301 7.37 3.85 -12.48
C HIS A 301 8.69 4.62 -12.59
N MET A 302 9.43 4.41 -13.68
CA MET A 302 10.68 5.10 -13.94
C MET A 302 10.46 6.59 -14.15
N LEU A 303 9.41 6.97 -14.89
CA LEU A 303 9.01 8.35 -15.06
C LEU A 303 8.65 9.00 -13.71
N GLY A 304 7.84 8.33 -12.90
CA GLY A 304 7.50 8.80 -11.55
C GLY A 304 8.74 9.03 -10.69
N LEU A 305 9.69 8.10 -10.72
CA LEU A 305 10.94 8.21 -9.98
C LEU A 305 11.78 9.39 -10.47
N PHE A 306 11.98 9.52 -11.79
CA PHE A 306 12.82 10.55 -12.38
C PHE A 306 12.25 11.94 -12.12
N VAL A 307 10.93 12.12 -12.27
CA VAL A 307 10.26 13.38 -11.92
C VAL A 307 10.44 13.70 -10.42
N SER A 308 10.29 12.69 -9.56
CA SER A 308 10.43 12.85 -8.11
C SER A 308 11.87 13.13 -7.66
N ILE A 309 12.87 12.68 -8.41
CA ILE A 309 14.28 12.97 -8.13
C ILE A 309 14.68 14.34 -8.70
N ASN A 310 14.22 14.68 -9.90
CA ASN A 310 14.61 15.88 -10.63
C ASN A 310 14.37 17.19 -9.86
N ARG A 311 13.32 17.22 -9.02
CA ARG A 311 13.01 18.35 -8.11
C ARG A 311 14.15 18.70 -7.14
N PHE A 312 15.15 17.84 -6.94
CA PHE A 312 16.29 18.12 -6.06
C PHE A 312 17.52 18.67 -6.81
N PHE A 313 17.52 18.65 -8.15
CA PHE A 313 18.66 19.01 -9.00
C PHE A 313 18.39 20.29 -9.81
N HIS A 314 18.42 21.45 -9.15
CA HIS A 314 18.09 22.74 -9.77
C HIS A 314 19.23 23.41 -10.57
N LYS A 315 20.49 23.02 -10.36
CA LYS A 315 21.67 23.71 -10.94
C LYS A 315 22.57 22.81 -11.79
N GLU A 316 22.81 21.58 -11.35
CA GLU A 316 23.55 20.55 -12.08
C GLU A 316 22.59 19.37 -12.26
N ASN A 317 21.99 19.29 -13.44
CA ASN A 317 20.96 18.29 -13.68
C ASN A 317 21.60 17.02 -14.24
N LEU A 318 22.20 16.25 -13.33
CA LEU A 318 22.82 14.95 -13.64
C LEU A 318 21.88 14.03 -14.41
N LEU A 319 20.58 14.10 -14.13
CA LEU A 319 19.57 13.33 -14.85
C LEU A 319 19.49 13.75 -16.32
N ILE A 320 19.44 15.06 -16.61
CA ILE A 320 19.43 15.56 -18.00
C ILE A 320 20.72 15.18 -18.73
N ASP A 321 21.87 15.29 -18.07
CA ASP A 321 23.15 14.88 -18.67
C ASP A 321 23.18 13.38 -19.00
N CYS A 322 22.61 12.54 -18.13
CA CYS A 322 22.49 11.09 -18.38
C CYS A 322 21.50 10.76 -19.50
N LEU A 323 20.38 11.49 -19.58
CA LEU A 323 19.40 11.33 -20.67
C LEU A 323 20.00 11.74 -22.02
N GLN A 324 20.81 12.80 -22.06
CA GLN A 324 21.52 13.25 -23.26
C GLN A 324 22.62 12.27 -23.68
N ARG A 325 23.34 11.66 -22.71
CA ARG A 325 24.36 10.65 -23.01
C ARG A 325 23.76 9.36 -23.55
N ASN A 326 22.62 8.94 -23.02
CA ASN A 326 21.95 7.68 -23.36
C ASN A 326 20.65 7.91 -24.15
N CYS A 327 20.67 8.79 -25.15
CA CYS A 327 19.48 9.17 -25.93
C CYS A 327 18.70 7.98 -26.49
N SER A 328 19.37 6.91 -26.91
CA SER A 328 18.71 5.69 -27.41
C SER A 328 17.90 4.98 -26.33
N SER A 329 18.51 4.73 -25.18
CA SER A 329 17.89 4.06 -24.04
C SER A 329 16.84 4.94 -23.34
N ALA A 330 16.97 6.27 -23.44
CA ALA A 330 16.03 7.25 -22.92
C ALA A 330 14.79 7.46 -23.80
N LYS A 331 14.83 7.05 -25.08
CA LYS A 331 13.73 7.26 -26.04
C LYS A 331 12.34 6.83 -25.51
N PRO A 332 12.17 5.63 -24.92
CA PRO A 332 10.85 5.21 -24.45
C PRO A 332 10.32 6.07 -23.30
N LEU A 333 11.23 6.61 -22.46
CA LEU A 333 10.86 7.52 -21.38
C LEU A 333 10.43 8.88 -21.92
N ILE A 334 11.13 9.41 -22.94
CA ILE A 334 10.79 10.68 -23.58
C ILE A 334 9.43 10.59 -24.28
N GLU A 335 9.16 9.51 -24.99
CA GLU A 335 7.85 9.27 -25.61
C GLU A 335 6.73 9.26 -24.57
N LYS A 336 6.95 8.60 -23.42
CA LYS A 336 5.98 8.56 -22.33
C LYS A 336 5.80 9.93 -21.65
N LEU A 337 6.87 10.71 -21.49
CA LEU A 337 6.81 12.08 -20.99
C LEU A 337 5.95 12.97 -21.90
N ILE A 338 6.13 12.87 -23.23
CA ILE A 338 5.33 13.60 -24.22
C ILE A 338 3.84 13.20 -24.10
N GLN A 339 3.54 11.90 -24.01
CA GLN A 339 2.17 11.43 -23.79
C GLN A 339 1.56 12.01 -22.51
N TYR A 340 2.32 12.04 -21.40
CA TYR A 340 1.86 12.58 -20.13
C TYR A 340 1.54 14.08 -20.22
N PHE A 341 2.36 14.88 -20.90
CA PHE A 341 2.07 16.30 -21.11
C PHE A 341 0.84 16.50 -22.00
N ASN A 342 0.71 15.72 -23.08
CA ASN A 342 -0.44 15.83 -23.97
C ASN A 342 -1.77 15.48 -23.27
N LEU A 343 -1.77 14.52 -22.33
CA LEU A 343 -2.96 14.12 -21.57
C LEU A 343 -3.36 15.11 -20.47
N ASN A 344 -2.43 15.94 -19.98
CA ASN A 344 -2.69 16.92 -18.91
C ASN A 344 -2.82 18.37 -19.42
N CYS A 345 -2.76 18.57 -20.75
CA CYS A 345 -3.00 19.86 -21.40
C CYS A 345 -4.45 20.04 -21.90
N GLU A 346 -5.31 19.04 -21.71
CA GLU A 346 -6.78 19.12 -21.78
C GLU A 346 -7.36 19.22 -20.36
#